data_AF-A0A4P7BA36-F1
#
_entry.id   AF-A0A4P7BA36-F1
#
_cell.length_a   1.000
_cell.length_b   1.000
_cell.length_c   1.000
_cell.angle_alpha   90.00
_cell.angle_beta   90.00
_cell.angle_gamma   90.00
#
_symmetry.space_group_name_H-M   'P 1'
#
loop_
_entity.id
_entity.type
_entity.pdbx_description
1 polymer ?
#
loop_
_entity_poly.entity_id
_entity_poly.type
_entity_poly.pdbx_seq_one_letter_code
_entity_poly.pdbx_strand_id
1 'polypeptide(L)'
;MSASLGKRGKREVVDVPEPRRPDQSLARLLHVRKQRLGRLERERNEARQRWRENRVALRARKEARRQAVGAAQDFWQAAREGFLQMTTTSGDLRKAKATYERMKEDAARLYLDWQEELARCDAAQRTFFDALACVLAANRQQEKLGILNDELRQLAARNEE
;
A
#
# COMPACT_ATOMS: atom_id res chain seq x y z
N MET A 1 -1.01 82.47 52.37
CA MET A 1 -0.47 81.66 51.25
C MET A 1 -1.39 80.46 51.06
N SER A 2 -2.34 80.56 50.13
CA SER A 2 -3.31 79.49 49.86
C SER A 2 -2.74 78.51 48.84
N ALA A 3 -2.56 77.24 49.25
CA ALA A 3 -2.13 76.18 48.35
C ALA A 3 -3.35 75.62 47.58
N SER A 4 -3.39 75.85 46.27
CA SER A 4 -4.34 75.24 45.35
C SER A 4 -3.90 73.82 45.01
N LEU A 5 -4.46 72.83 45.72
CA LEU A 5 -4.35 71.42 45.34
C LEU A 5 -5.14 71.18 44.05
N GLY A 6 -4.40 71.06 42.94
CA GLY A 6 -4.95 70.74 41.62
C GLY A 6 -5.76 69.43 41.67
N LYS A 7 -7.01 69.51 41.19
CA LYS A 7 -7.86 68.34 40.94
C LYS A 7 -7.17 67.42 39.93
N ARG A 8 -6.68 66.26 40.39
CA ARG A 8 -6.29 65.15 39.52
C ARG A 8 -7.53 64.67 38.76
N GLY A 9 -7.54 64.83 37.44
CA GLY A 9 -8.57 64.26 36.58
C GLY A 9 -8.63 62.75 36.77
N LYS A 10 -9.82 62.23 37.10
CA LYS A 10 -10.06 60.79 37.18
C LYS A 10 -9.86 60.22 35.76
N ARG A 11 -8.89 59.32 35.60
CA ARG A 11 -8.75 58.51 34.39
C ARG A 11 -9.98 57.60 34.33
N GLU A 12 -10.81 57.76 33.31
CA GLU A 12 -11.86 56.78 33.03
C GLU A 12 -11.19 55.46 32.68
N VAL A 13 -11.58 54.40 33.36
CA VAL A 13 -11.13 53.04 33.06
C VAL A 13 -11.82 52.68 31.76
N VAL A 14 -11.08 52.77 30.65
CA VAL A 14 -11.52 52.24 29.37
C VAL A 14 -11.61 50.72 29.55
N ASP A 15 -12.82 50.18 29.47
CA ASP A 15 -13.03 48.74 29.40
C ASP A 15 -12.43 48.27 28.08
N VAL A 16 -11.16 47.83 28.12
CA VAL A 16 -10.49 47.24 26.98
C VAL A 16 -11.09 45.86 26.81
N PRO A 17 -11.85 45.58 25.73
CA PRO A 17 -12.39 44.25 25.51
C PRO A 17 -11.23 43.24 25.48
N GLU A 18 -11.34 42.18 26.28
CA GLU A 18 -10.31 41.15 26.32
C GLU A 18 -10.03 40.60 24.90
N PRO A 19 -8.76 40.41 24.53
CA PRO A 19 -8.41 39.86 23.23
C PRO A 19 -9.05 38.47 23.07
N ARG A 20 -9.83 38.31 22.00
CA ARG A 20 -10.51 37.05 21.68
C ARG A 20 -9.45 35.96 21.49
N ARG A 21 -9.61 34.83 22.17
CA ARG A 21 -8.72 33.68 22.00
C ARG A 21 -8.73 33.22 20.53
N PRO A 22 -7.56 32.99 19.91
CA PRO A 22 -7.50 32.54 18.53
C PRO A 22 -8.11 31.14 18.39
N ASP A 23 -8.94 30.93 17.36
CA ASP A 23 -9.55 29.63 17.09
C ASP A 23 -8.48 28.61 16.68
N GLN A 24 -8.38 27.52 17.45
CA GLN A 24 -7.43 26.43 17.20
C GLN A 24 -8.10 25.22 16.52
N SER A 25 -9.38 25.30 16.18
CA SER A 25 -10.17 24.19 15.62
C SER A 25 -9.50 23.57 14.38
N LEU A 26 -9.06 24.42 13.44
CA LEU A 26 -8.39 24.02 12.20
C LEU A 26 -7.00 23.42 12.45
N ALA A 27 -6.22 23.99 13.36
CA ALA A 27 -4.92 23.47 13.74
C ALA A 27 -5.02 22.08 14.40
N ARG A 28 -6.03 21.86 15.26
CA ARG A 28 -6.32 20.55 15.84
C ARG A 28 -6.77 19.55 14.78
N LEU A 29 -7.61 19.98 13.83
CA LEU A 29 -8.04 19.13 12.71
C LEU A 29 -6.85 18.70 11.84
N LEU A 30 -5.94 19.62 11.51
CA LEU A 30 -4.71 19.33 10.76
C LEU A 30 -3.81 18.34 11.50
N HIS A 31 -3.70 18.45 12.83
CA HIS A 31 -2.94 17.50 13.64
C HIS A 31 -3.52 16.08 13.58
N VAL A 32 -4.82 15.92 13.82
CA VAL A 32 -5.50 14.62 13.75
C VAL A 32 -5.39 14.02 12.35
N ARG A 33 -5.57 14.84 11.30
CA ARG A 33 -5.43 14.37 9.91
C ARG A 33 -4.00 13.96 9.56
N LYS A 34 -2.99 14.65 10.07
CA LYS A 34 -1.58 14.25 9.92
C LYS A 34 -1.33 12.87 10.53
N GLN A 35 -1.88 12.60 11.72
CA GLN A 35 -1.78 11.26 12.34
C GLN A 35 -2.48 10.19 11.50
N ARG A 36 -3.69 10.47 11.01
CA ARG A 36 -4.44 9.56 10.13
C ARG A 36 -3.71 9.29 8.81
N LEU A 37 -3.12 10.31 8.21
CA LEU A 37 -2.28 10.19 7.01
C LEU A 37 -1.10 9.25 7.28
N GLY A 38 -0.37 9.43 8.39
CA GLY A 38 0.72 8.53 8.77
C GLY A 38 0.28 7.08 9.02
N ARG A 39 -0.98 6.84 9.40
CA ARG A 39 -1.56 5.50 9.43
C ARG A 39 -1.82 4.95 8.03
N LEU A 40 -2.46 5.74 7.14
CA LEU A 40 -2.73 5.33 5.76
C LEU A 40 -1.43 5.03 4.98
N GLU A 41 -0.38 5.80 5.21
CA GLU A 41 0.94 5.56 4.60
C GLU A 41 1.58 4.25 5.05
N ARG A 42 1.43 3.89 6.33
CA ARG A 42 1.85 2.59 6.86
C ARG A 42 1.04 1.45 6.24
N GLU A 43 -0.29 1.56 6.22
CA GLU A 43 -1.18 0.57 5.60
C GLU A 43 -0.85 0.37 4.11
N ARG A 44 -0.59 1.45 3.37
CA ARG A 44 -0.12 1.39 1.98
C ARG A 44 1.24 0.67 1.86
N ASN A 45 2.19 0.97 2.75
CA ASN A 45 3.50 0.32 2.72
C ASN A 45 3.40 -1.18 3.01
N GLU A 46 2.58 -1.57 3.99
CA GLU A 46 2.29 -2.98 4.29
C GLU A 46 1.63 -3.68 3.09
N ALA A 47 0.63 -3.04 2.46
CA ALA A 47 -0.02 -3.57 1.26
C ALA A 47 0.98 -3.72 0.10
N ARG A 48 1.89 -2.76 -0.09
CA ARG A 48 2.97 -2.82 -1.09
C ARG A 48 3.89 -4.01 -0.84
N GLN A 49 4.28 -4.23 0.41
CA GLN A 49 5.18 -5.31 0.78
C GLN A 49 4.52 -6.68 0.56
N ARG A 50 3.27 -6.85 1.00
CA ARG A 50 2.47 -8.05 0.72
C ARG A 50 2.31 -8.31 -0.77
N TRP A 51 2.02 -7.29 -1.57
CA TRP A 51 1.94 -7.45 -3.02
C TRP A 51 3.27 -7.90 -3.63
N ARG A 52 4.41 -7.37 -3.18
CA ARG A 52 5.73 -7.80 -3.63
C ARG A 52 6.02 -9.26 -3.26
N GLU A 53 5.71 -9.66 -2.04
CA GLU A 53 5.86 -11.04 -1.56
C GLU A 53 5.03 -12.00 -2.41
N ASN A 54 3.76 -11.69 -2.65
CA ASN A 54 2.89 -12.49 -3.51
C ASN A 54 3.42 -12.58 -4.95
N ARG A 55 4.00 -11.49 -5.50
CA ARG A 55 4.63 -11.54 -6.82
C ARG A 55 5.85 -12.46 -6.87
N VAL A 56 6.64 -12.52 -5.80
CA VAL A 56 7.77 -13.45 -5.69
C VAL A 56 7.26 -14.89 -5.63
N ALA A 57 6.27 -15.17 -4.78
CA ALA A 57 5.64 -16.49 -4.67
C ALA A 57 5.03 -16.95 -6.00
N LEU A 58 4.29 -16.08 -6.69
CA LEU A 58 3.71 -16.33 -8.00
C LEU A 58 4.76 -16.69 -9.05
N ARG A 59 5.89 -15.98 -9.08
CA ARG A 59 7.01 -16.27 -9.98
C ARG A 59 7.62 -17.64 -9.67
N ALA A 60 7.85 -17.95 -8.39
CA ALA A 60 8.38 -19.24 -7.98
C ALA A 60 7.46 -20.39 -8.40
N ARG A 61 6.14 -20.27 -8.20
CA ARG A 61 5.15 -21.27 -8.65
C ARG A 61 5.10 -21.42 -10.17
N LYS A 62 5.16 -20.30 -10.90
CA LYS A 62 5.21 -20.32 -12.37
C LYS A 62 6.44 -21.07 -12.87
N GLU A 63 7.58 -20.84 -12.22
CA GLU A 63 8.84 -21.48 -12.57
C GLU A 63 8.82 -22.97 -12.24
N ALA A 64 8.36 -23.36 -11.05
CA ALA A 64 8.17 -24.76 -10.68
C ALA A 64 7.28 -25.52 -11.68
N ARG A 65 6.16 -24.91 -12.11
CA ARG A 65 5.30 -25.47 -13.17
C ARG A 65 6.07 -25.67 -14.48
N ARG A 66 6.83 -24.67 -14.92
CA ARG A 66 7.62 -24.77 -16.17
C ARG A 66 8.63 -25.89 -16.12
N GLN A 67 9.34 -26.00 -15.00
CA GLN A 67 10.30 -27.07 -14.76
C GLN A 67 9.63 -28.44 -14.76
N ALA A 68 8.49 -28.61 -14.10
CA ALA A 68 7.74 -29.87 -14.10
C ALA A 68 7.26 -30.27 -15.50
N VAL A 69 6.75 -29.31 -16.29
CA VAL A 69 6.33 -29.55 -17.68
C VAL A 69 7.54 -29.95 -18.54
N GLY A 70 8.65 -29.22 -18.43
CA GLY A 70 9.88 -29.52 -19.15
C GLY A 70 10.40 -30.91 -18.81
N ALA A 71 10.55 -31.21 -17.51
CA ALA A 71 11.00 -32.52 -17.04
C ALA A 71 10.12 -33.68 -17.53
N ALA A 72 8.79 -33.50 -17.56
CA ALA A 72 7.88 -34.49 -18.10
C ALA A 72 8.09 -34.73 -19.60
N GLN A 73 8.30 -33.64 -20.37
CA GLN A 73 8.57 -33.73 -21.80
C GLN A 73 9.92 -34.39 -22.08
N ASP A 74 10.98 -33.97 -21.40
CA ASP A 74 12.33 -34.51 -21.55
C ASP A 74 12.37 -36.00 -21.19
N PHE A 75 11.72 -36.39 -20.08
CA PHE A 75 11.57 -37.78 -19.69
C PHE A 75 10.89 -38.62 -20.78
N TRP A 76 9.79 -38.10 -21.34
CA TRP A 76 9.05 -38.82 -22.37
C TRP A 76 9.83 -38.93 -23.68
N GLN A 77 10.57 -37.90 -24.07
CA GLN A 77 11.44 -37.93 -25.24
C GLN A 77 12.56 -38.96 -25.07
N ALA A 78 13.25 -38.96 -23.93
CA ALA A 78 14.30 -39.93 -23.62
C ALA A 78 13.77 -41.38 -23.64
N ALA A 79 12.60 -41.62 -23.05
CA ALA A 79 11.97 -42.95 -23.08
C ALA A 79 11.62 -43.40 -24.51
N ARG A 80 11.12 -42.50 -25.35
CA ARG A 80 10.84 -42.80 -26.76
C ARG A 80 12.11 -43.05 -27.56
N GLU A 81 13.15 -42.26 -27.34
CA GLU A 81 14.43 -42.42 -27.99
C GLU A 81 15.05 -43.78 -27.65
N GLY A 82 15.08 -44.16 -26.36
CA GLY A 82 15.58 -45.46 -25.94
C GLY A 82 14.78 -46.63 -26.53
N PHE A 83 13.46 -46.47 -26.71
CA PHE A 83 12.67 -47.49 -27.39
C PHE A 83 12.99 -47.57 -28.89
N LEU A 84 13.14 -46.43 -29.57
CA LEU A 84 13.46 -46.38 -31.00
C LEU A 84 14.88 -46.89 -31.31
N GLN A 85 15.82 -46.65 -30.40
CA GLN A 85 17.18 -47.20 -30.47
C GLN A 85 17.24 -48.68 -30.05
N MET A 86 16.09 -49.30 -29.71
CA MET A 86 15.99 -50.67 -29.20
C MET A 86 16.84 -50.95 -27.95
N THR A 87 17.17 -49.91 -27.17
CA THR A 87 17.89 -50.05 -25.89
C THR A 87 16.94 -50.37 -24.73
N THR A 88 15.62 -50.19 -24.94
CA THR A 88 14.57 -50.50 -23.96
C THR A 88 13.47 -51.36 -24.60
N THR A 89 12.74 -52.11 -23.77
CA THR A 89 11.68 -53.00 -24.26
C THR A 89 10.34 -52.27 -24.38
N SER A 90 9.38 -52.90 -25.09
CA SER A 90 8.00 -52.41 -25.15
C SER A 90 7.30 -52.38 -23.79
N GLY A 91 7.69 -53.27 -22.87
CA GLY A 91 7.23 -53.26 -21.48
C GLY A 91 7.75 -52.05 -20.71
N ASP A 92 9.01 -51.69 -20.91
CA ASP A 92 9.63 -50.52 -20.29
C ASP A 92 9.02 -49.22 -20.81
N LEU A 93 8.75 -49.13 -22.12
CA LEU A 93 8.05 -48.00 -22.70
C LEU A 93 6.64 -47.82 -22.10
N ARG A 94 5.89 -48.92 -21.88
CA ARG A 94 4.56 -48.83 -21.22
C ARG A 94 4.67 -48.32 -19.79
N LYS A 95 5.67 -48.77 -19.03
CA LYS A 95 5.93 -48.27 -17.67
C LYS A 95 6.29 -46.79 -17.71
N ALA A 96 7.19 -46.39 -18.61
CA ALA A 96 7.57 -44.99 -18.81
C ALA A 96 6.36 -44.13 -19.18
N LYS A 97 5.46 -44.61 -20.04
CA LYS A 97 4.21 -43.89 -20.36
C LYS A 97 3.35 -43.66 -19.12
N ALA A 98 3.19 -44.66 -18.25
CA ALA A 98 2.45 -44.49 -17.00
C ALA A 98 3.11 -43.46 -16.06
N THR A 99 4.45 -43.45 -15.98
CA THR A 99 5.19 -42.42 -15.23
C THR A 99 5.00 -41.03 -15.83
N TYR A 100 5.08 -40.91 -17.15
CA TYR A 100 4.86 -39.64 -17.85
C TYR A 100 3.47 -39.05 -17.58
N GLU A 101 2.41 -39.86 -17.62
CA GLU A 101 1.06 -39.38 -17.30
C GLU A 101 0.96 -38.89 -15.85
N ARG A 102 1.62 -39.56 -14.88
CA ARG A 102 1.70 -39.06 -13.50
C ARG A 102 2.44 -37.72 -13.41
N MET A 103 3.57 -37.57 -14.10
CA MET A 103 4.31 -36.30 -14.14
C MET A 103 3.46 -35.17 -14.74
N LYS A 104 2.65 -35.49 -15.75
CA LYS A 104 1.70 -34.54 -16.36
C LYS A 104 0.58 -34.14 -15.40
N GLU A 105 0.04 -35.09 -14.63
CA GLU A 105 -0.92 -34.81 -13.56
C GLU A 105 -0.30 -33.89 -12.48
N ASP A 106 0.94 -34.15 -12.06
CA ASP A 106 1.65 -33.31 -11.10
C ASP A 106 1.89 -31.89 -11.65
N ALA A 107 2.28 -31.77 -12.92
CA ALA A 107 2.40 -30.47 -13.59
C ALA A 107 1.05 -29.73 -13.68
N ALA A 108 -0.07 -30.46 -13.82
CA ALA A 108 -1.42 -29.88 -13.80
C ALA A 108 -1.81 -29.40 -12.39
N ARG A 109 -1.43 -30.11 -11.32
CA ARG A 109 -1.61 -29.62 -9.94
C ARG A 109 -0.84 -28.32 -9.70
N LEU A 110 0.43 -28.25 -10.13
CA LEU A 110 1.22 -27.03 -10.05
C LEU A 110 0.63 -25.86 -10.87
N TYR A 111 -0.14 -26.16 -11.92
CA TYR A 111 -0.87 -25.14 -12.65
C TYR A 111 -2.02 -24.55 -11.83
N LEU A 112 -2.77 -25.39 -11.12
CA LEU A 112 -3.83 -24.94 -10.20
C LEU A 112 -3.24 -24.09 -9.08
N ASP A 113 -2.16 -24.55 -8.44
CA ASP A 113 -1.44 -23.77 -7.41
C ASP A 113 -1.00 -22.40 -7.93
N TRP A 114 -0.50 -22.36 -9.17
CA TRP A 114 -0.11 -21.10 -9.82
C TRP A 114 -1.31 -20.17 -10.05
N GLN A 115 -2.47 -20.70 -10.45
CA GLN A 115 -3.69 -19.90 -10.61
C GLN A 115 -4.19 -19.34 -9.28
N GLU A 116 -4.12 -20.13 -8.21
CA GLU A 116 -4.47 -19.67 -6.86
C GLU A 116 -3.56 -18.53 -6.40
N GLU A 117 -2.24 -18.66 -6.59
CA GLU A 117 -1.29 -17.58 -6.29
C GLU A 117 -1.49 -16.35 -7.19
N LEU A 118 -1.94 -16.54 -8.43
CA LEU A 118 -2.25 -15.42 -9.32
C LEU A 118 -3.43 -14.61 -8.76
N ALA A 119 -4.50 -15.29 -8.34
CA ALA A 119 -5.65 -14.64 -7.72
C ALA A 119 -5.26 -13.89 -6.43
N ARG A 120 -4.41 -14.48 -5.59
CA ARG A 120 -3.87 -13.82 -4.37
C ARG A 120 -3.02 -12.59 -4.71
N CYS A 121 -2.21 -12.67 -5.76
CA CYS A 121 -1.40 -11.56 -6.24
C CYS A 121 -2.27 -10.41 -6.76
N ASP A 122 -3.30 -10.71 -7.54
CA ASP A 122 -4.25 -9.72 -8.06
C ASP A 122 -5.05 -9.04 -6.95
N ALA A 123 -5.50 -9.81 -5.94
CA ALA A 123 -6.16 -9.26 -4.77
C ALA A 123 -5.23 -8.31 -3.99
N ALA A 124 -3.99 -8.71 -3.72
CA ALA A 124 -3.01 -7.86 -3.04
C ALA A 124 -2.66 -6.60 -3.86
N GLN A 125 -2.61 -6.72 -5.19
CA GLN A 125 -2.43 -5.58 -6.09
C GLN A 125 -3.54 -4.55 -5.91
N ARG A 126 -4.81 -4.99 -5.97
CA ARG A 126 -5.97 -4.12 -5.78
C ARG A 126 -5.90 -3.38 -4.44
N THR A 127 -5.68 -4.11 -3.35
CA THR A 127 -5.53 -3.54 -2.01
C THR A 127 -4.42 -2.47 -1.95
N PHE A 128 -3.28 -2.70 -2.60
CA PHE A 128 -2.21 -1.70 -2.66
C PHE A 128 -2.63 -0.43 -3.42
N PHE A 129 -3.28 -0.57 -4.58
CA PHE A 129 -3.71 0.58 -5.37
C PHE A 129 -4.86 1.35 -4.71
N ASP A 130 -5.76 0.66 -4.03
CA ASP A 130 -6.81 1.29 -3.22
C ASP A 130 -6.20 2.09 -2.06
N ALA A 131 -5.25 1.50 -1.33
CA ALA A 131 -4.53 2.19 -0.26
C ALA A 131 -3.72 3.40 -0.79
N LEU A 132 -3.09 3.27 -1.97
CA LEU A 132 -2.40 4.36 -2.64
C LEU A 132 -3.36 5.51 -2.99
N ALA A 133 -4.52 5.20 -3.55
CA ALA A 133 -5.54 6.19 -3.86
C ALA A 133 -6.02 6.94 -2.61
N CYS A 134 -6.24 6.22 -1.50
CA CYS A 134 -6.58 6.81 -0.21
C CYS A 134 -5.50 7.77 0.31
N VAL A 135 -4.22 7.40 0.24
CA VAL A 135 -3.10 8.27 0.63
C VAL A 135 -3.04 9.52 -0.25
N LEU A 136 -3.18 9.38 -1.58
CA LEU A 136 -3.18 10.53 -2.50
C LEU A 136 -4.36 11.46 -2.26
N ALA A 137 -5.55 10.93 -1.97
CA ALA A 137 -6.71 11.73 -1.60
C ALA A 137 -6.49 12.47 -0.28
N ALA A 138 -5.95 11.78 0.74
CA ALA A 138 -5.65 12.36 2.04
C ALA A 138 -4.59 13.48 1.95
N ASN A 139 -3.52 13.28 1.18
CA ASN A 139 -2.49 14.30 0.95
C ASN A 139 -3.08 15.56 0.31
N ARG A 140 -3.87 15.41 -0.76
CA ARG A 140 -4.54 16.56 -1.41
C ARG A 140 -5.44 17.33 -0.46
N GLN A 141 -6.15 16.63 0.44
CA GLN A 141 -6.97 17.29 1.45
C GLN A 141 -6.12 17.99 2.52
N GLN A 142 -5.02 17.37 2.96
CA GLN A 142 -4.10 17.94 3.94
C GLN A 142 -3.43 19.22 3.42
N GLU A 143 -2.97 19.22 2.17
CA GLU A 143 -2.39 20.39 1.50
C GLU A 143 -3.39 21.55 1.45
N LYS A 144 -4.63 21.29 1.02
CA LYS A 144 -5.69 22.32 0.97
C LYS A 144 -5.97 22.94 2.34
N LEU A 145 -6.07 22.12 3.38
CA LEU A 145 -6.30 22.60 4.75
C LEU A 145 -5.08 23.36 5.29
N GLY A 146 -3.86 22.98 4.89
CA GLY A 146 -2.64 23.70 5.21
C GLY A 146 -2.67 25.12 4.66
N ILE A 147 -2.95 25.26 3.36
CA ILE A 147 -3.09 26.55 2.68
C ILE A 147 -4.14 27.43 3.38
N LEU A 148 -5.34 26.89 3.63
CA LEU A 148 -6.41 27.63 4.32
C LEU A 148 -6.00 28.09 5.73
N ASN A 149 -5.30 27.23 6.47
CA ASN A 149 -4.83 27.59 7.81
C ASN A 149 -3.78 28.71 7.77
N ASP A 150 -2.89 28.69 6.77
CA ASP A 150 -1.87 29.72 6.59
C ASP A 150 -2.51 31.05 6.14
N GLU A 151 -3.49 31.03 5.24
CA GLU A 151 -4.27 32.21 4.84
C GLU A 151 -5.02 32.83 6.03
N LEU A 152 -5.68 32.01 6.86
CA LEU A 152 -6.38 32.50 8.06
C LEU A 152 -5.41 33.12 9.07
N ARG A 153 -4.22 32.55 9.25
CA ARG A 153 -3.17 33.13 10.11
C ARG A 153 -2.67 34.46 9.58
N GLN A 154 -2.47 34.58 8.26
CA GLN A 154 -2.08 35.84 7.63
C GLN A 154 -3.15 36.92 7.76
N LEU A 155 -4.43 36.55 7.57
CA LEU A 155 -5.56 37.47 7.76
C LEU A 155 -5.69 37.93 9.22
N ALA A 156 -5.51 37.02 10.18
CA ALA A 156 -5.52 37.36 11.60
C ALA A 156 -4.40 38.36 11.93
N ALA A 157 -3.17 38.11 11.47
CA ALA A 157 -2.03 39.00 11.69
C ALA A 157 -2.26 40.41 11.10
N ARG A 158 -2.84 40.51 9.90
CA ARG A 158 -3.15 41.82 9.27
C ARG A 158 -4.27 42.60 9.97
N ASN A 159 -5.17 41.92 10.67
CA ASN A 159 -6.24 42.57 11.43
C ASN A 159 -5.78 43.02 12.83
N GLU A 160 -4.63 42.54 13.29
CA GLU A 160 -3.99 42.91 14.56
C GLU A 160 -2.98 44.07 14.40
N GLU A 161 -2.57 44.40 13.16
CA GLU A 161 -1.84 45.63 12.77
C GLU A 161 -2.77 46.84 12.64
#